data_AF-A0A0L6Z7D9-F1
#
_entry.id   AF-A0A0L6Z7D9-F1
#
_cell.length_a   1.000
_cell.length_b   1.000
_cell.length_c   1.000
_cell.angle_alpha   90.00
_cell.angle_beta   90.00
_cell.angle_gamma   90.00
#
_symmetry.space_group_name_H-M   'P 1'
#
loop_
_entity.id
_entity.type
_entity.pdbx_description
1 polymer ?
#
loop_
_entity_poly.entity_id
_entity_poly.type
_entity_poly.pdbx_seq_one_letter_code
_entity_poly.pdbx_strand_id
1 'polypeptide(L)' 'MKNKPDDRRDNVDRIQHNISNTIHNIELAEEMIAKTDDNKMKNTIEEKNERRRDALKGMREEIKDEAIDKQNGYK' A
#
# COMPACT_ATOMS: atom_id res chain seq x y z
N MET A 1 -24.33 22.36 -8.74
CA MET A 1 -22.98 22.11 -8.20
C MET A 1 -22.16 21.47 -9.31
N LYS A 2 -21.06 22.09 -9.72
CA LYS A 2 -20.19 21.58 -10.79
C LYS A 2 -19.26 20.56 -10.11
N ASN A 3 -19.54 19.27 -10.26
CA ASN A 3 -18.65 18.22 -9.78
C ASN A 3 -17.30 18.47 -10.45
N LYS A 4 -16.25 18.72 -9.68
CA LYS A 4 -14.89 18.71 -10.23
C LYS A 4 -14.72 17.34 -10.91
N PRO A 5 -14.24 17.27 -12.16
CA PRO A 5 -13.81 15.99 -12.70
C PRO A 5 -12.80 15.44 -11.70
N ASP A 6 -13.06 14.23 -11.18
CA ASP A 6 -12.13 13.56 -10.28
C ASP A 6 -10.78 13.57 -10.98
N ASP A 7 -9.80 14.24 -10.38
CA ASP A 7 -8.49 14.34 -10.96
C ASP A 7 -7.77 13.00 -10.70
N ARG A 8 -8.14 12.00 -11.49
CA ARG A 8 -7.61 10.63 -11.43
C ARG A 8 -6.10 10.60 -11.70
N ARG A 9 -5.48 11.73 -12.07
CA ARG A 9 -4.02 11.85 -12.19
C ARG A 9 -3.33 11.68 -10.84
N ASP A 10 -3.99 12.10 -9.75
CA ASP A 10 -3.42 12.05 -8.40
C ASP A 10 -3.60 10.67 -7.73
N ASN A 11 -4.52 9.84 -8.24
CA ASN A 11 -4.78 8.51 -7.67
C ASN A 11 -3.55 7.60 -7.76
N VAL A 12 -2.88 7.57 -8.92
CA VAL A 12 -1.65 6.77 -9.12
C VAL A 12 -0.58 7.18 -8.12
N ASP A 13 -0.33 8.49 -7.96
CA ASP A 13 0.70 9.00 -7.07
C ASP A 13 0.38 8.71 -5.60
N ARG A 14 -0.89 8.83 -5.22
CA ARG A 14 -1.36 8.50 -3.86
C ARG A 14 -1.23 7.00 -3.56
N ILE A 15 -1.62 6.14 -4.50
CA ILE A 15 -1.50 4.68 -4.32
C ILE A 15 -0.02 4.30 -4.26
N GLN A 16 0.83 4.86 -5.13
CA GLN A 16 2.26 4.64 -5.10
C GLN A 16 2.89 5.06 -3.77
N HIS A 17 2.51 6.22 -3.23
CA HIS A 17 2.96 6.68 -1.92
C HIS A 17 2.54 5.72 -0.80
N ASN A 18 1.29 5.26 -0.81
CA ASN A 18 0.78 4.30 0.17
C ASN A 18 1.49 2.94 0.08
N ILE A 19 1.79 2.47 -1.13
CA ILE A 19 2.59 1.26 -1.35
C ILE A 19 3.97 1.41 -0.73
N SER A 20 4.68 2.49 -1.06
CA SER A 20 6.03 2.76 -0.54
C SER A 20 6.04 2.83 0.99
N ASN A 21 5.10 3.56 1.59
CA ASN A 21 4.99 3.64 3.05
C ASN A 21 4.67 2.28 3.69
N THR A 22 3.81 1.49 3.06
CA THR A 22 3.43 0.17 3.59
C THR A 22 4.60 -0.81 3.54
N ILE A 23 5.41 -0.79 2.47
CA ILE A 23 6.64 -1.58 2.37
C ILE A 23 7.63 -1.17 3.45
N HIS A 24 7.88 0.13 3.60
CA HIS A 24 8.79 0.63 4.64
C HIS A 24 8.34 0.23 6.06
N ASN A 25 7.03 0.29 6.33
CA ASN A 25 6.46 -0.15 7.61
C ASN A 25 6.60 -1.66 7.85
N ILE A 26 6.58 -2.48 6.80
CA ILE A 26 6.86 -3.92 6.92
C ILE A 26 8.33 -4.13 7.25
N GLU A 27 9.25 -3.45 6.57
CA GLU A 27 10.70 -3.56 6.82
C GLU A 27 11.07 -3.15 8.26
N LEU A 28 10.55 -2.01 8.73
CA LEU A 28 10.74 -1.56 10.12
C LEU A 28 10.16 -2.55 11.14
N ALA A 29 9.02 -3.16 10.81
CA ALA A 29 8.40 -4.17 11.64
C ALA A 29 9.22 -5.47 11.70
N GLU A 30 9.79 -5.90 10.57
CA GLU A 30 10.72 -7.05 10.51
C GLU A 30 12.01 -6.78 11.29
N GLU A 31 12.56 -5.57 11.22
CA GLU A 31 13.70 -5.16 12.04
C GLU A 31 13.37 -5.21 13.54
N MET A 32 12.15 -4.81 13.93
CA MET A 32 11.68 -4.92 15.31
C MET A 32 11.55 -6.38 15.76
N ILE A 33 11.06 -7.27 14.89
CA ILE A 33 11.00 -8.73 15.16
C ILE A 33 12.41 -9.29 15.40
N ALA A 34 13.40 -8.87 14.61
CA ALA A 34 14.77 -9.33 14.75
C ALA A 34 15.44 -8.88 16.05
N LYS A 35 15.00 -7.75 16.64
CA LYS A 35 15.58 -7.17 17.86
C LYS A 35 14.86 -7.54 19.15
N THR A 36 13.63 -8.04 19.07
CA THR A 36 12.83 -8.38 20.25
C THR A 36 13.01 -9.85 20.65
N ASP A 37 12.96 -10.13 21.94
CA ASP A 37 12.92 -11.51 22.48
C ASP A 37 11.50 -11.95 22.88
N ASP A 38 10.52 -11.02 22.84
CA ASP A 38 9.13 -11.32 23.17
C ASP A 38 8.42 -12.02 22.00
N ASN A 39 8.24 -13.33 22.12
CA ASN A 39 7.54 -14.16 21.13
C ASN A 39 6.09 -13.72 20.88
N LYS A 40 5.38 -13.20 21.88
CA LYS A 40 4.00 -12.72 21.69
C LYS A 40 4.00 -11.45 20.84
N MET A 41 4.97 -10.57 21.08
CA MET A 41 5.17 -9.38 20.26
C MET A 41 5.54 -9.75 18.82
N LYS A 42 6.43 -10.73 18.62
CA LYS A 42 6.79 -11.24 17.27
C LYS A 42 5.56 -11.68 16.49
N ASN A 43 4.78 -12.60 17.04
CA ASN A 43 3.56 -13.12 16.39
C ASN A 43 2.59 -11.97 16.05
N THR A 44 2.43 -11.00 16.96
CA THR A 44 1.54 -9.84 16.73
C THR A 44 2.03 -8.97 15.56
N ILE A 45 3.35 -8.78 15.43
CA ILE A 45 3.93 -8.00 14.34
C ILE A 45 3.82 -8.77 13.02
N GLU A 46 4.07 -10.08 13.03
CA GLU A 46 3.94 -10.95 11.85
C GLU A 46 2.50 -10.94 11.31
N GLU A 47 1.49 -11.15 12.15
CA GLU A 47 0.07 -11.07 11.75
C GLU A 47 -0.33 -9.69 11.19
N LYS A 48 0.30 -8.62 11.67
CA LYS A 48 0.12 -7.27 11.09
C LYS A 48 0.79 -7.17 9.72
N ASN A 49 1.99 -7.73 9.57
CA ASN A 49 2.72 -7.72 8.30
C ASN A 49 2.00 -8.54 7.24
N GLU A 50 1.42 -9.70 7.58
CA GLU A 50 0.61 -10.49 6.65
C GLU A 50 -0.57 -9.69 6.10
N ARG A 51 -1.34 -9.01 6.97
CA ARG A 51 -2.43 -8.13 6.52
C ARG A 51 -1.95 -6.97 5.66
N ARG A 52 -0.75 -6.43 5.90
CA ARG A 52 -0.15 -5.39 5.05
C ARG A 52 0.26 -5.95 3.69
N ARG A 53 0.75 -7.19 3.61
CA ARG A 53 1.05 -7.87 2.34
C ARG A 53 -0.22 -8.08 1.51
N ASP A 54 -1.32 -8.46 2.15
CA ASP A 54 -2.62 -8.56 1.49
C ASP A 54 -3.10 -7.19 0.98
N ALA A 55 -3.00 -6.15 1.80
CA ALA A 55 -3.33 -4.78 1.38
C ALA A 55 -2.46 -4.29 0.21
N LEU A 56 -1.17 -4.63 0.20
CA LEU A 56 -0.25 -4.34 -0.90
C LEU A 56 -0.67 -5.01 -2.20
N LYS A 57 -1.21 -6.24 -2.14
CA LYS A 57 -1.73 -6.91 -3.33
C LYS A 57 -2.89 -6.12 -3.94
N GLY A 58 -3.85 -5.69 -3.12
CA GLY A 58 -4.96 -4.84 -3.57
C GLY A 58 -4.49 -3.51 -4.16
N MET A 59 -3.58 -2.80 -3.49
CA MET A 59 -3.02 -1.54 -4.00
C MET A 59 -2.25 -1.72 -5.31
N ARG A 60 -1.57 -2.86 -5.51
CA ARG A 60 -0.85 -3.18 -6.75
C ARG A 60 -1.80 -3.49 -7.92
N GLU A 61 -2.96 -4.08 -7.64
CA GLU A 61 -4.01 -4.28 -8.63
C GLU A 61 -4.64 -2.93 -9.00
N GLU A 62 -4.99 -2.11 -8.00
CA GLU A 62 -5.59 -0.78 -8.19
C GLU A 62 -4.68 0.18 -8.99
N ILE A 63 -3.38 0.26 -8.65
CA ILE A 63 -2.45 1.14 -9.38
C ILE A 63 -2.26 0.70 -10.83
N LYS A 64 -2.36 -0.61 -11.11
CA LYS A 64 -2.24 -1.15 -12.46
C LYS A 64 -3.45 -0.75 -13.30
N ASP A 65 -4.65 -0.88 -12.74
CA ASP A 65 -5.88 -0.48 -13.41
C ASP A 65 -5.91 1.04 -13.66
N GLU A 66 -5.53 1.85 -12.66
CA GLU A 66 -5.41 3.31 -12.79
C GLU A 66 -4.35 3.73 -13.83
N ALA A 67 -3.23 3.00 -13.92
CA ALA A 67 -2.21 3.25 -14.94
C ALA A 67 -2.71 2.93 -16.36
N ILE A 68 -3.49 1.86 -16.53
CA ILE A 68 -4.12 1.49 -17.79
C ILE A 68 -5.16 2.55 -18.20
N ASP A 69 -6.00 2.99 -17.26
CA ASP A 69 -7.00 4.04 -17.48
C ASP A 69 -6.36 5.39 -17.88
N LYS A 70 -5.23 5.73 -17.24
CA LYS A 70 -4.42 6.91 -17.59
C LYS A 70 -3.84 6.81 -19.00
N GLN A 71 -3.32 5.64 -19.39
CA GLN A 71 -2.77 5.40 -20.74
C GLN A 71 -3.88 5.45 -21.82
N ASN A 72 -5.07 4.98 -21.51
CA ASN A 72 -6.23 5.03 -22.41
C ASN A 72 -6.90 6.41 -22.48
N GLY A 73 -6.27 7.43 -21.87
CA GLY A 73 -6.66 8.82 -22.00
C GLY A 73 -7.88 9.23 -21.18
N TYR A 74 -8.16 8.52 -20.07
CA TYR A 74 -9.35 8.73 -19.22
C TYR A 74 -10.61 8.97 -20.07
N LYS A 75 -11.20 7.90 -20.63
CA LYS A 75 -12.54 8.01 -21.23
C LYS A 75 -13.55 8.57 -20.22
#